data_AF-A0A9D6IKM3-F1
#
_entry.id   AF-A0A9D6IKM3-F1
#
_cell.length_a   1.000
_cell.length_b   1.000
_cell.length_c   1.000
_cell.angle_alpha   90.00
_cell.angle_beta   90.00
_cell.angle_gamma   90.00
#
_symmetry.space_group_name_H-M   'P 1'
#
loop_
_entity.id
_entity.type
_entity.pdbx_description
1 polymer ?
#
loop_
_entity_poly.entity_id
_entity_poly.type
_entity_poly.pdbx_seq_one_letter_code
_entity_poly.pdbx_strand_id
1 'polypeptide(L)'
;MITGFNTDIKHRGQVFHIQTEDKGLANPVIESLVYKGGEILATRRRSYKELVDDGCSEAELTKLMEEQHKKVILEIQSGRMDLTKESNMLESPDEKPLDEMVMEFLGGHGNTEKIKIKLPDRLEIMPGTPSEFVVSTRKSITLEPVPGAKVAVSLVAAGRAQPLFSGVADKFGKITARFTVPDMIGDEATLVISASSDAGKDECQHLIRRQGR
;
A
#
# COMPACT_ATOMS: atom_id res chain seq x y z
N MET A 1 -16.14 -8.65 29.05
CA MET A 1 -14.94 -9.42 28.64
C MET A 1 -14.91 -9.36 27.13
N ILE A 2 -14.06 -8.51 26.57
CA ILE A 2 -14.03 -8.28 25.12
C ILE A 2 -13.25 -9.42 24.48
N THR A 3 -13.82 -10.02 23.45
CA THR A 3 -13.16 -11.09 22.68
C THR A 3 -11.99 -10.49 21.91
N GLY A 4 -10.79 -11.02 22.09
CA GLY A 4 -9.64 -10.63 21.28
C GLY A 4 -9.86 -10.91 19.79
N PHE A 5 -9.18 -10.14 18.93
CA PHE A 5 -9.17 -10.37 17.49
C PHE A 5 -8.10 -11.38 17.13
N ASN A 6 -8.43 -12.39 16.33
CA ASN A 6 -7.47 -13.35 15.81
C ASN A 6 -7.61 -13.46 14.29
N THR A 7 -6.51 -13.26 13.57
CA THR A 7 -6.49 -13.34 12.11
C THR A 7 -5.23 -14.05 11.62
N ASP A 8 -5.42 -15.02 10.73
CA ASP A 8 -4.34 -15.70 10.05
C ASP A 8 -4.14 -15.09 8.66
N ILE A 9 -2.93 -14.64 8.36
CA ILE A 9 -2.59 -14.09 7.05
C ILE A 9 -1.49 -14.90 6.37
N LYS A 10 -1.62 -15.08 5.07
CA LYS A 10 -0.60 -15.72 4.24
C LYS A 10 0.18 -14.65 3.48
N HIS A 11 1.48 -14.58 3.70
CA HIS A 11 2.36 -13.66 3.00
C HIS A 11 3.68 -14.35 2.63
N ARG A 12 4.12 -14.25 1.37
CA ARG A 12 5.36 -14.87 0.85
C ARG A 12 5.52 -16.36 1.21
N GLY A 13 4.44 -17.12 1.08
CA GLY A 13 4.41 -18.55 1.38
C GLY A 13 4.45 -18.93 2.86
N GLN A 14 4.38 -17.94 3.77
CA GLN A 14 4.40 -18.13 5.22
C GLN A 14 3.06 -17.70 5.83
N VAL A 15 2.63 -18.39 6.87
CA VAL A 15 1.41 -18.07 7.63
C VAL A 15 1.83 -17.30 8.88
N PHE A 16 1.21 -16.15 9.08
CA PHE A 16 1.37 -15.31 10.26
C PHE A 16 0.04 -15.31 11.02
N HIS A 17 0.11 -15.55 12.31
CA HIS A 17 -1.03 -15.50 13.22
C HIS A 17 -0.96 -14.16 13.96
N ILE A 18 -1.98 -13.32 13.82
CA ILE A 18 -2.08 -12.06 14.55
C ILE A 18 -3.15 -12.21 15.61
N GLN A 19 -2.81 -11.99 16.87
CA GLN A 19 -3.73 -11.97 17.99
C GLN A 19 -3.70 -10.59 18.66
N THR A 20 -4.85 -9.97 18.87
CA THR A 20 -4.98 -8.68 19.56
C THR A 20 -5.92 -8.82 20.74
N GLU A 21 -5.42 -8.52 21.94
CA GLU A 21 -6.14 -8.69 23.20
C GLU A 21 -6.05 -7.44 24.06
N ASP A 22 -7.09 -7.23 24.87
CA ASP A 22 -7.13 -6.24 25.94
C ASP A 22 -6.55 -6.86 27.24
N LYS A 23 -5.65 -6.14 27.92
CA LYS A 23 -5.12 -6.54 29.23
C LYS A 23 -6.01 -6.11 30.41
N GLY A 24 -7.15 -5.49 30.13
CA GLY A 24 -8.19 -5.15 31.09
C GLY A 24 -7.97 -3.80 31.78
N LEU A 25 -8.98 -3.32 32.50
CA LEU A 25 -8.96 -2.00 33.16
C LEU A 25 -7.87 -1.85 34.24
N ALA A 26 -7.39 -2.97 34.81
CA ALA A 26 -6.27 -2.95 35.76
C ALA A 26 -4.93 -2.64 35.07
N ASN A 27 -4.81 -2.96 33.78
CA ASN A 27 -3.65 -2.64 32.95
C ASN A 27 -4.19 -2.26 31.56
N PRO A 28 -4.66 -1.00 31.37
CA PRO A 28 -5.41 -0.59 30.19
C PRO A 28 -4.49 -0.48 28.96
N VAL A 29 -4.11 -1.63 28.45
CA VAL A 29 -3.17 -1.83 27.34
C VAL A 29 -3.77 -2.84 26.38
N ILE A 30 -3.82 -2.48 25.11
CA ILE A 30 -4.11 -3.40 24.00
C ILE A 30 -2.79 -3.98 23.52
N GLU A 31 -2.67 -5.30 23.52
CA GLU A 31 -1.51 -6.04 23.06
C GLU A 31 -1.84 -6.78 21.76
N SER A 32 -1.04 -6.55 20.72
CA SER A 32 -1.04 -7.34 19.49
C SER A 32 0.22 -8.16 19.39
N LEU A 33 0.07 -9.45 19.13
CA LEU A 33 1.14 -10.42 18.99
C LEU A 33 1.09 -11.02 17.58
N VAL A 34 2.24 -11.04 16.93
CA VAL A 34 2.42 -11.64 15.61
C VAL A 34 3.30 -12.87 15.76
N TYR A 35 2.73 -14.03 15.46
CA TYR A 35 3.43 -15.31 15.57
C TYR A 35 3.62 -15.96 14.21
N LYS A 36 4.71 -16.68 14.05
CA LYS A 36 4.96 -17.56 12.90
C LYS A 36 5.58 -18.85 13.41
N GLY A 37 4.92 -19.99 13.16
CA GLY A 37 5.47 -21.32 13.50
C GLY A 37 5.81 -21.53 14.98
N GLY A 38 5.16 -20.80 15.89
CA GLY A 38 5.41 -20.88 17.34
C GLY A 38 6.38 -19.83 17.90
N GLU A 39 6.97 -18.98 17.06
CA GLU A 39 7.85 -17.88 17.47
C GLU A 39 7.11 -16.54 17.40
N ILE A 40 7.31 -15.67 18.40
CA ILE A 40 6.81 -14.30 18.38
C ILE A 40 7.76 -13.47 17.53
N LEU A 41 7.27 -12.94 16.41
CA LEU A 41 8.05 -12.10 15.52
C LEU A 41 7.94 -10.62 15.86
N ALA A 42 6.79 -10.19 16.37
CA ALA A 42 6.56 -8.80 16.75
C ALA A 42 5.51 -8.72 17.86
N THR A 43 5.73 -7.78 18.76
CA THR A 43 4.76 -7.39 19.79
C THR A 43 4.49 -5.91 19.66
N ARG A 44 3.22 -5.52 19.65
CA ARG A 44 2.80 -4.12 19.64
C ARG A 44 1.87 -3.87 20.82
N ARG A 45 2.20 -2.87 21.63
CA ARG A 45 1.41 -2.51 22.81
C ARG A 45 0.94 -1.07 22.68
N ARG A 46 -0.30 -0.81 23.06
CA ARG A 46 -0.87 0.53 23.09
C ARG A 46 -1.63 0.73 24.39
N SER A 47 -1.23 1.73 25.17
CA SER A 47 -1.98 2.17 26.33
C SER A 47 -3.26 2.89 25.90
N TYR A 48 -4.37 2.61 26.56
CA TYR A 48 -5.64 3.33 26.45
C TYR A 48 -6.05 3.96 27.79
N LYS A 49 -5.11 4.09 28.73
CA LYS A 49 -5.33 4.65 30.08
C LYS A 49 -6.05 6.01 30.06
N GLU A 50 -5.69 6.87 29.11
CA GLU A 50 -6.29 8.20 28.96
C GLU A 50 -7.77 8.13 28.53
N LEU A 51 -8.14 7.14 27.71
CA LEU A 51 -9.53 6.94 27.32
C LEU A 51 -10.36 6.40 28.49
N VAL A 52 -9.77 5.55 29.36
CA VAL A 52 -10.47 5.05 30.56
C VAL A 52 -10.83 6.20 31.50
N ASP A 53 -9.95 7.19 31.64
CA ASP A 53 -10.17 8.36 32.50
C ASP A 53 -11.34 9.23 32.00
N ASP A 54 -11.55 9.28 30.68
CA ASP A 54 -12.61 10.05 30.02
C ASP A 54 -13.98 9.31 29.94
N GLY A 55 -14.07 8.09 30.49
CA GLY A 55 -15.31 7.30 30.48
C GLY A 55 -15.49 6.42 29.24
N CYS A 56 -14.39 5.87 28.71
CA CYS A 56 -14.39 4.95 27.57
C CYS A 56 -15.46 3.86 27.67
N SER A 57 -16.30 3.77 26.64
CA SER A 57 -17.27 2.71 26.47
C SER A 57 -16.62 1.47 25.85
N GLU A 58 -17.15 0.28 26.15
CA GLU A 58 -16.67 -1.00 25.56
C GLU A 58 -16.64 -0.96 24.02
N ALA A 59 -17.52 -0.19 23.40
CA ALA A 59 -17.55 0.04 21.95
C ALA A 59 -16.32 0.81 21.43
N GLU A 60 -15.85 1.80 22.18
CA GLU A 60 -14.66 2.59 21.81
C GLU A 60 -13.39 1.77 22.00
N LEU A 61 -13.31 0.98 23.07
CA LEU A 61 -12.22 0.01 23.25
C LEU A 61 -12.20 -1.04 22.14
N THR A 62 -13.37 -1.54 21.73
CA THR A 62 -13.48 -2.49 20.62
C THR A 62 -13.01 -1.89 19.29
N LYS A 63 -13.39 -0.64 18.98
CA LYS A 63 -12.87 0.07 17.80
C LYS A 63 -11.36 0.22 17.86
N LEU A 64 -10.83 0.61 19.01
CA LEU A 64 -9.40 0.82 19.20
C LEU A 64 -8.59 -0.46 18.97
N MET A 65 -9.11 -1.58 19.49
CA MET A 65 -8.56 -2.91 19.27
C MET A 65 -8.60 -3.32 17.79
N GLU A 66 -9.72 -3.07 17.11
CA GLU A 66 -9.88 -3.37 15.68
C GLU A 66 -8.91 -2.54 14.81
N GLU A 67 -8.77 -1.25 15.11
CA GLU A 67 -7.84 -0.35 14.42
C GLU A 67 -6.38 -0.80 14.56
N GLN A 68 -5.98 -1.15 15.78
CA GLN A 68 -4.65 -1.69 16.04
C GLN A 68 -4.43 -3.00 15.28
N HIS A 69 -5.41 -3.89 15.31
CA HIS A 69 -5.34 -5.19 14.62
C HIS A 69 -5.18 -5.02 13.11
N LYS A 70 -5.97 -4.14 12.48
CA LYS A 70 -5.87 -3.82 11.04
C LYS A 70 -4.51 -3.23 10.66
N LYS A 71 -3.96 -2.34 11.49
CA LYS A 71 -2.62 -1.75 11.26
C LYS A 71 -1.54 -2.83 11.21
N VAL A 72 -1.54 -3.75 12.18
CA VAL A 72 -0.58 -4.86 12.23
C VAL A 72 -0.68 -5.74 10.98
N ILE A 73 -1.89 -6.07 10.52
CA ILE A 73 -2.10 -6.83 9.27
C ILE A 73 -1.51 -6.12 8.06
N LEU A 74 -1.78 -4.81 7.91
CA LEU A 74 -1.29 -4.02 6.79
C LEU A 74 0.24 -3.91 6.75
N GLU A 75 0.88 -3.80 7.92
CA GLU A 75 2.33 -3.76 8.04
C GLU A 75 2.99 -5.08 7.61
N ILE A 76 2.38 -6.23 7.93
CA ILE A 76 2.88 -7.54 7.46
C ILE A 76 2.68 -7.67 5.95
N GLN A 77 1.51 -7.28 5.43
CA GLN A 77 1.22 -7.39 4.00
C GLN A 77 2.07 -6.45 3.13
N SER A 78 2.41 -5.27 3.64
CA SER A 78 3.24 -4.29 2.94
C SER A 78 4.74 -4.61 3.01
N GLY A 79 5.15 -5.59 3.82
CA GLY A 79 6.54 -5.94 4.04
C GLY A 79 7.37 -4.84 4.70
N ARG A 80 6.72 -3.84 5.31
CA ARG A 80 7.36 -2.74 6.04
C ARG A 80 7.66 -3.08 7.49
N MET A 81 7.09 -4.17 8.00
CA MET A 81 7.43 -4.65 9.33
C MET A 81 8.84 -5.24 9.29
N ASP A 82 9.79 -4.55 9.92
CA ASP A 82 11.10 -5.08 10.23
C ASP A 82 10.94 -6.12 11.35
N LEU A 83 10.65 -7.37 10.95
CA LEU A 83 10.40 -8.50 11.85
C LEU A 83 11.67 -8.99 12.58
N THR A 84 12.73 -8.17 12.61
CA THR A 84 14.04 -8.56 13.17
C THR A 84 14.39 -7.88 14.49
N LYS A 85 13.53 -6.99 15.01
CA LYS A 85 13.81 -6.32 16.28
C LYS A 85 12.62 -6.33 17.23
N GLU A 86 12.88 -6.87 18.41
CA GLU A 86 12.11 -6.65 19.63
C GLU A 86 12.12 -5.16 19.96
N SER A 87 11.20 -4.40 19.36
CA SER A 87 11.00 -3.00 19.71
C SER A 87 10.20 -2.91 21.00
N ASN A 88 10.91 -3.06 22.12
CA ASN A 88 10.44 -2.68 23.43
C ASN A 88 10.44 -1.15 23.52
N MET A 89 9.44 -0.50 22.91
CA MET A 89 9.32 0.95 22.92
C MET A 89 8.08 1.32 23.73
N LEU A 90 8.31 1.71 24.99
CA LEU A 90 7.38 2.55 25.73
C LEU A 90 7.43 3.93 25.07
N GLU A 91 6.42 4.25 24.26
CA GLU A 91 6.29 5.57 23.67
C GLU A 91 5.53 6.48 24.65
N SER A 92 6.28 7.42 25.23
CA SER A 92 5.75 8.59 25.95
C SER A 92 5.05 9.55 24.97
N PRO A 93 4.09 10.36 25.44
CA PRO A 93 3.15 11.09 24.59
C PRO A 93 3.75 12.42 24.11
N ASP A 94 4.63 12.37 23.12
CA ASP A 94 5.11 13.59 22.45
C ASP A 94 5.33 13.36 20.95
N GLU A 95 4.40 12.65 20.33
CA GLU A 95 4.22 12.70 18.89
C GLU A 95 2.73 12.89 18.64
N LYS A 96 2.43 14.04 18.02
CA LYS A 96 1.14 14.59 17.61
C LYS A 96 -0.06 13.66 17.85
N PRO A 97 -1.08 14.11 18.62
CA PRO A 97 -2.20 13.27 19.00
C PRO A 97 -2.73 12.54 17.78
N LEU A 98 -2.82 11.23 17.92
CA LEU A 98 -3.18 10.27 16.88
C LEU A 98 -4.44 10.67 16.11
N ASP A 99 -5.28 11.53 16.67
CA ASP A 99 -6.40 12.18 16.02
C ASP A 99 -6.02 12.96 14.75
N GLU A 100 -4.82 13.54 14.62
CA GLU A 100 -4.39 14.21 13.37
C GLU A 100 -3.96 13.20 12.31
N MET A 101 -3.29 12.11 12.70
CA MET A 101 -2.93 11.02 11.77
C MET A 101 -4.14 10.13 11.42
N VAL A 102 -5.15 10.08 12.31
CA VAL A 102 -6.41 9.37 12.12
C VAL A 102 -7.45 10.26 11.44
N MET A 103 -7.44 11.59 11.59
CA MET A 103 -8.26 12.53 10.79
C MET A 103 -7.66 12.83 9.42
N GLU A 104 -6.35 12.71 9.19
CA GLU A 104 -5.83 12.64 7.82
C GLU A 104 -6.28 11.32 7.14
N PHE A 105 -6.51 10.27 7.93
CA PHE A 105 -7.01 8.97 7.46
C PHE A 105 -8.55 8.85 7.41
N LEU A 106 -9.29 9.63 8.21
CA LEU A 106 -10.76 9.53 8.38
C LEU A 106 -11.52 10.85 8.12
N GLY A 107 -10.85 12.00 8.03
CA GLY A 107 -11.48 13.33 7.98
C GLY A 107 -11.15 14.20 6.76
N GLY A 108 -10.30 13.73 5.82
CA GLY A 108 -9.76 14.60 4.76
C GLY A 108 -9.67 14.01 3.36
N HIS A 109 -10.11 12.78 3.12
CA HIS A 109 -10.35 12.29 1.77
C HIS A 109 -11.75 11.68 1.76
N GLY A 110 -12.63 12.23 0.93
CA GLY A 110 -13.72 11.41 0.39
C GLY A 110 -13.09 10.08 -0.03
N ASN A 111 -13.78 8.97 0.22
CA ASN A 111 -13.35 7.64 -0.21
C ASN A 111 -13.32 7.57 -1.74
N THR A 112 -12.44 8.34 -2.38
CA THR A 112 -12.17 8.31 -3.81
C THR A 112 -11.23 7.13 -3.95
N GLU A 113 -11.80 5.99 -4.32
CA GLU A 113 -11.06 4.82 -4.73
C GLU A 113 -10.02 5.22 -5.78
N LYS A 114 -8.77 5.43 -5.39
CA LYS A 114 -7.75 5.86 -6.35
C LYS A 114 -7.51 4.73 -7.36
N ILE A 115 -7.42 5.10 -8.62
CA ILE A 115 -6.94 4.22 -9.68
C ILE A 115 -5.54 3.71 -9.30
N LYS A 116 -5.20 2.49 -9.69
CA LYS A 116 -3.89 1.88 -9.53
C LYS A 116 -3.52 1.18 -10.83
N ILE A 117 -2.32 1.46 -11.30
CA ILE A 117 -1.76 0.90 -12.52
C ILE A 117 -1.09 -0.42 -12.19
N LYS A 118 -1.41 -1.45 -12.97
CA LYS A 118 -0.71 -2.72 -12.95
C LYS A 118 -0.07 -2.98 -14.31
N LEU A 119 1.25 -3.04 -14.30
CA LEU A 119 2.07 -3.48 -15.42
C LEU A 119 2.13 -5.02 -15.44
N PRO A 120 2.42 -5.64 -16.60
CA PRO A 120 2.70 -7.08 -16.66
C PRO A 120 3.95 -7.43 -15.84
N ASP A 121 3.97 -8.65 -15.29
CA ASP A 121 5.06 -9.16 -14.44
C ASP A 121 6.42 -9.19 -15.19
N ARG A 122 6.35 -9.42 -16.51
CA ARG A 122 7.49 -9.43 -17.41
C ARG A 122 7.32 -8.34 -18.46
N LEU A 123 8.03 -7.24 -18.28
CA LEU A 123 8.05 -6.09 -19.18
C LEU A 123 9.47 -5.94 -19.74
N GLU A 124 9.74 -6.60 -20.87
CA GLU A 124 11.03 -6.51 -21.56
C GLU A 124 10.95 -5.42 -22.62
N ILE A 125 11.48 -4.25 -22.29
CA ILE A 125 11.51 -3.10 -23.20
C ILE A 125 12.94 -2.91 -23.67
N MET A 126 13.12 -2.92 -24.99
CA MET A 126 14.41 -2.71 -25.62
C MET A 126 14.42 -1.40 -26.41
N PRO A 127 15.48 -0.57 -26.30
CA PRO A 127 15.68 0.58 -27.17
C PRO A 127 15.64 0.16 -28.65
N GLY A 128 15.04 1.00 -29.49
CA GLY A 128 14.98 0.79 -30.94
C GLY A 128 13.97 -0.27 -31.41
N THR A 129 13.32 -1.01 -30.50
CA THR A 129 12.37 -2.08 -30.85
C THR A 129 10.93 -1.65 -30.54
N PRO A 130 9.95 -1.92 -31.43
CA PRO A 130 8.54 -1.73 -31.12
C PRO A 130 8.18 -2.61 -29.92
N SER A 131 7.76 -1.98 -28.83
CA SER A 131 7.35 -2.64 -27.60
C SER A 131 5.83 -2.52 -27.44
N GLU A 132 5.19 -3.62 -27.08
CA GLU A 132 3.76 -3.63 -26.73
C GLU A 132 3.55 -4.28 -25.37
N PHE A 133 2.73 -3.67 -24.54
CA PHE A 133 2.29 -4.25 -23.28
C PHE A 133 0.90 -3.77 -22.90
N VAL A 134 0.22 -4.59 -22.09
CA VAL A 134 -1.12 -4.29 -21.60
C VAL A 134 -1.01 -3.64 -20.23
N VAL A 135 -1.51 -2.42 -20.12
CA VAL A 135 -1.68 -1.72 -18.85
C VAL A 135 -3.07 -2.04 -18.33
N SER A 136 -3.16 -2.51 -17.09
CA SER A 136 -4.44 -2.73 -16.40
C SER A 136 -4.65 -1.65 -15.35
N THR A 137 -5.74 -0.90 -15.48
CA THR A 137 -6.21 0.10 -14.53
C THR A 137 -7.29 -0.50 -13.64
N ARG A 138 -6.99 -0.59 -12.34
CA ARG A 138 -7.94 -1.12 -11.34
C ARG A 138 -8.03 -0.20 -10.15
N LYS A 139 -9.14 -0.24 -9.42
CA LYS A 139 -9.29 0.51 -8.17
C LYS A 139 -8.39 -0.08 -7.09
N SER A 140 -7.75 0.76 -6.31
CA SER A 140 -6.79 0.33 -5.28
C SER A 140 -7.43 -0.50 -4.15
N ILE A 141 -8.73 -0.32 -3.92
CA ILE A 141 -9.48 -0.95 -2.81
C ILE A 141 -10.28 -2.15 -3.31
N THR A 142 -11.25 -1.94 -4.20
CA THR A 142 -12.16 -2.99 -4.68
C THR A 142 -11.58 -3.87 -5.78
N LEU A 143 -10.41 -3.50 -6.34
CA LEU A 143 -9.79 -4.15 -7.50
C LEU A 143 -10.67 -4.15 -8.76
N GLU A 144 -11.75 -3.37 -8.77
CA GLU A 144 -12.62 -3.22 -9.92
C GLU A 144 -11.88 -2.57 -11.09
N PRO A 145 -12.14 -2.98 -12.34
CA PRO A 145 -11.59 -2.31 -13.51
C PRO A 145 -12.08 -0.85 -13.58
N VAL A 146 -11.18 0.07 -13.93
CA VAL A 146 -11.53 1.49 -14.12
C VAL A 146 -11.63 1.78 -15.61
N PRO A 147 -12.84 1.72 -16.21
CA PRO A 147 -13.05 2.06 -17.61
C PRO A 147 -12.89 3.56 -17.85
N GLY A 148 -12.48 3.96 -19.05
CA GLY A 148 -12.33 5.38 -19.37
C GLY A 148 -11.09 6.04 -18.74
N ALA A 149 -10.20 5.26 -18.12
CA ALA A 149 -8.95 5.78 -17.57
C ALA A 149 -8.01 6.23 -18.71
N LYS A 150 -7.64 7.50 -18.72
CA LYS A 150 -6.64 8.04 -19.64
C LYS A 150 -5.26 7.58 -19.22
N VAL A 151 -4.64 6.72 -20.00
CA VAL A 151 -3.29 6.21 -19.76
C VAL A 151 -2.33 6.87 -20.74
N ALA A 152 -1.28 7.48 -20.22
CA ALA A 152 -0.21 8.09 -21.00
C ALA A 152 1.13 7.46 -20.60
N VAL A 153 1.92 7.10 -21.60
CA VAL A 153 3.27 6.57 -21.44
C VAL A 153 4.25 7.59 -21.99
N SER A 154 5.16 8.02 -21.14
CA SER A 154 6.22 8.98 -21.45
C SER A 154 7.56 8.37 -21.11
N LEU A 155 8.56 8.63 -21.94
CA LEU A 155 9.93 8.24 -21.69
C LEU A 155 10.73 9.47 -21.26
N VAL A 156 11.35 9.39 -20.09
CA VAL A 156 12.22 10.43 -19.56
C VAL A 156 13.66 9.97 -19.75
N ALA A 157 14.40 10.67 -20.61
CA ALA A 157 15.78 10.37 -20.94
C ALA A 157 16.60 11.66 -20.94
N ALA A 158 17.78 11.66 -20.32
CA ALA A 158 18.65 12.85 -20.22
C ALA A 158 17.91 14.13 -19.76
N GLY A 159 16.96 13.99 -18.82
CA GLY A 159 16.15 15.10 -18.31
C GLY A 159 15.03 15.58 -19.25
N ARG A 160 14.84 14.95 -20.41
CA ARG A 160 13.77 15.26 -21.36
C ARG A 160 12.68 14.20 -21.32
N ALA A 161 11.45 14.61 -21.01
CA ALA A 161 10.26 13.76 -21.11
C ALA A 161 9.71 13.79 -22.54
N GLN A 162 9.57 12.63 -23.17
CA GLN A 162 9.00 12.45 -24.49
C GLN A 162 7.78 11.53 -24.40
N PRO A 163 6.58 11.99 -24.79
CA PRO A 163 5.40 11.13 -24.83
C PRO A 163 5.57 10.07 -25.92
N LEU A 164 5.39 8.79 -25.56
CA LEU A 164 5.47 7.66 -26.49
C LEU A 164 4.09 7.13 -26.88
N PHE A 165 3.14 7.16 -25.95
CA PHE A 165 1.79 6.65 -26.18
C PHE A 165 0.77 7.39 -25.31
N SER A 166 -0.45 7.54 -25.81
CA SER A 166 -1.59 8.05 -25.04
C SER A 166 -2.87 7.37 -25.53
N GLY A 167 -3.70 6.92 -24.61
CA GLY A 167 -4.99 6.33 -24.93
C GLY A 167 -5.89 6.19 -23.73
N VAL A 168 -7.07 5.59 -23.94
CA VAL A 168 -8.09 5.44 -22.91
C VAL A 168 -8.38 3.96 -22.67
N ALA A 169 -8.44 3.55 -21.40
CA ALA A 169 -8.73 2.18 -21.01
C ALA A 169 -10.16 1.77 -21.37
N ASP A 170 -10.29 0.53 -21.84
CA ASP A 170 -11.54 -0.03 -22.31
C ASP A 170 -12.50 -0.37 -21.17
N LYS A 171 -13.69 -0.94 -21.48
CA LYS A 171 -14.71 -1.30 -20.45
C LYS A 171 -14.18 -2.22 -19.34
N PHE A 172 -13.10 -2.95 -19.61
CA PHE A 172 -12.43 -3.84 -18.67
C PHE A 172 -11.24 -3.19 -17.94
N GLY A 173 -11.05 -1.87 -18.03
CA GLY A 173 -9.92 -1.17 -17.42
C GLY A 173 -8.58 -1.68 -17.95
N LYS A 174 -8.51 -1.98 -19.24
CA LYS A 174 -7.30 -2.46 -19.90
C LYS A 174 -7.01 -1.59 -21.12
N ILE A 175 -5.73 -1.36 -21.38
CA ILE A 175 -5.28 -0.68 -22.59
C ILE A 175 -3.98 -1.33 -23.07
N THR A 176 -3.90 -1.57 -24.38
CA THR A 176 -2.67 -2.03 -25.02
C THR A 176 -1.87 -0.81 -25.45
N ALA A 177 -0.77 -0.55 -24.75
CA ALA A 177 0.18 0.48 -25.12
C ALA A 177 1.15 -0.12 -26.14
N ARG A 178 1.14 0.41 -27.37
CA ARG A 178 2.08 0.02 -28.44
C ARG A 178 2.85 1.26 -28.87
N PHE A 179 4.17 1.21 -28.70
CA PHE A 179 5.04 2.31 -29.07
C PHE A 179 6.44 1.81 -29.42
N THR A 180 7.17 2.61 -30.19
CA THR A 180 8.58 2.32 -30.49
C THR A 180 9.44 3.11 -29.53
N VAL A 181 10.30 2.41 -28.79
CA VAL A 181 11.25 3.09 -27.91
C VAL A 181 12.35 3.70 -28.77
N PRO A 182 12.58 5.03 -28.73
CA PRO A 182 13.64 5.65 -29.50
C PRO A 182 15.00 5.06 -29.12
N ASP A 183 15.92 4.91 -30.08
CA ASP A 183 17.28 4.40 -29.82
C ASP A 183 18.16 5.41 -29.05
N MET A 184 17.73 6.68 -29.00
CA MET A 184 18.42 7.81 -28.34
C MET A 184 18.24 7.88 -26.82
N ILE A 185 17.83 6.80 -26.18
CA ILE A 185 17.95 6.72 -24.73
C ILE A 185 19.42 6.54 -24.38
N GLY A 186 19.94 7.41 -23.52
CA GLY A 186 21.28 7.26 -22.96
C GLY A 186 21.42 5.95 -22.18
N ASP A 187 22.47 5.83 -21.37
CA ASP A 187 22.70 4.61 -20.58
C ASP A 187 21.52 4.29 -19.63
N GLU A 188 20.83 5.35 -19.17
CA GLU A 188 19.68 5.27 -18.28
C GLU A 188 18.46 6.02 -18.85
N ALA A 189 17.31 5.34 -18.81
CA ALA A 189 16.03 5.90 -19.22
C ALA A 189 14.93 5.50 -18.25
N THR A 190 13.97 6.39 -18.01
CA THR A 190 12.81 6.09 -17.13
C THR A 190 11.53 6.14 -17.94
N LEU A 191 10.84 5.02 -18.02
CA LEU A 191 9.50 4.97 -18.56
C LEU A 191 8.50 5.36 -17.46
N VAL A 192 7.77 6.44 -17.69
CA VAL A 192 6.73 6.95 -16.79
C VAL A 192 5.37 6.62 -17.40
N ILE A 193 4.61 5.77 -16.73
CA ILE A 193 3.25 5.40 -17.09
C ILE A 193 2.32 6.11 -16.11
N SER A 194 1.51 7.02 -16.61
CA SER A 194 0.51 7.74 -15.80
C SER A 194 -0.89 7.33 -16.24
N ALA A 195 -1.79 7.17 -15.29
CA ALA A 195 -3.20 6.89 -15.53
C ALA A 195 -4.05 7.87 -14.75
N SER A 196 -5.01 8.50 -15.41
CA SER A 196 -5.93 9.47 -14.81
C SER A 196 -7.36 9.09 -15.16
N SER A 197 -8.23 9.09 -14.17
CA SER A 197 -9.66 8.83 -14.32
C SER A 197 -10.46 9.69 -13.34
N ASP A 198 -11.78 9.57 -13.38
CA ASP A 198 -12.71 10.20 -12.44
C ASP A 198 -12.44 9.75 -10.98
N ALA A 199 -12.04 8.48 -10.83
CA ALA A 199 -11.71 7.87 -9.55
C ALA A 199 -10.37 8.37 -8.94
N GLY A 200 -9.51 9.03 -9.74
CA GLY A 200 -8.23 9.56 -9.30
C GLY A 200 -7.11 9.43 -10.34
N LYS A 201 -5.87 9.66 -9.91
CA LYS A 201 -4.66 9.54 -10.73
C LYS A 201 -3.63 8.62 -10.06
N ASP A 202 -2.91 7.86 -10.87
CA ASP A 202 -1.78 7.03 -10.47
C ASP A 202 -0.63 7.19 -11.46
N GLU A 203 0.59 6.97 -11.00
CA GLU A 203 1.79 7.03 -11.81
C GLU A 203 2.77 5.93 -11.40
N CYS A 204 3.33 5.25 -12.38
CA CYS A 204 4.32 4.21 -12.22
C CYS A 204 5.56 4.55 -13.04
N GLN A 205 6.73 4.49 -12.41
CA GLN A 205 8.01 4.74 -13.06
C GLN A 205 8.78 3.42 -13.15
N HIS A 206 9.29 3.13 -14.35
CA HIS A 206 10.03 1.91 -14.63
C HIS A 206 11.37 2.29 -15.25
N LEU A 207 12.46 1.89 -14.60
CA LEU A 207 13.81 2.16 -15.09
C LEU A 207 14.15 1.18 -16.21
N ILE A 208 14.40 1.71 -17.40
CA ILE A 208 14.95 0.98 -18.54
C ILE A 208 16.47 1.17 -18.52
N ARG A 209 17.20 0.08 -18.40
CA ARG A 209 18.65 0.05 -18.56
C ARG A 209 18.97 -0.56 -19.92
N ARG A 210 19.89 0.05 -20.65
CA ARG A 210 20.48 -0.58 -21.83
C ARG A 210 21.29 -1.78 -21.32
N GLN A 211 20.90 -3.01 -21.67
CA GLN A 211 21.84 -4.12 -21.49
C GLN A 211 23.02 -3.85 -22.44
N GLY A 212 24.13 -3.42 -21.85
CA GLY A 212 25.39 -3.28 -22.54
C GLY A 212 25.74 -4.59 -23.25
N ARG A 213 26.23 -4.46 -24.48
CA ARG A 213 26.89 -5.56 -25.20
C ARG A 213 28.03 -6.14 -24.39
#